data_AF-T1BAZ6-F1
#
_entry.id   AF-T1BAZ6-F1
#
_cell.length_a   1.000
_cell.length_b   1.000
_cell.length_c   1.000
_cell.angle_alpha   90.00
_cell.angle_beta   90.00
_cell.angle_gamma   90.00
#
_symmetry.space_group_name_H-M   'P 1'
#
loop_
_entity.id
_entity.type
_entity.pdbx_description
1 polymer ?
#
loop_
_entity_poly.entity_id
_entity_poly.type
_entity_poly.pdbx_seq_one_letter_code
_entity_poly.pdbx_strand_id
1 'polypeptide(L)' 'MIVKPAWVRPLAWIATAFALGVIVFGAFVRLSNAGLSCPDWPTCYGRITWPAHHTAVAAADAAFPGRPVAVHLAWRE' A
#
# COMPACT_ATOMS: atom_id res chain seq x y z
N MET A 1 3.35 41.98 4.80
CA MET A 1 3.72 41.35 3.50
C MET A 1 4.25 39.95 3.81
N ILE A 2 3.54 38.90 3.38
CA ILE A 2 4.03 37.52 3.50
C ILE A 2 5.01 37.31 2.34
N VAL A 3 6.31 37.39 2.64
CA VAL A 3 7.36 36.94 1.71
C VAL A 3 7.20 35.43 1.54
N LYS A 4 6.57 35.00 0.45
CA LYS A 4 6.58 33.58 0.06
C LYS A 4 7.98 33.26 -0.46
N PRO A 5 8.76 32.40 0.21
CA PRO A 5 10.11 32.09 -0.24
C PRO A 5 10.07 31.54 -1.67
N ALA A 6 10.96 31.97 -2.56
CA ALA A 6 10.93 31.53 -3.96
C ALA A 6 11.03 29.99 -4.13
N TRP A 7 11.56 29.28 -3.13
CA TRP A 7 11.69 27.82 -3.08
C TRP A 7 10.39 27.07 -2.77
N VAL A 8 9.32 27.74 -2.29
CA VAL A 8 8.05 27.06 -2.00
C VAL A 8 7.27 26.71 -3.26
N ARG A 9 7.49 27.45 -4.37
CA ARG A 9 6.82 27.20 -5.65
C ARG A 9 7.18 25.84 -6.26
N PRO A 10 8.46 25.47 -6.44
CA PRO A 10 8.81 24.14 -6.94
C PRO A 10 8.40 23.03 -5.94
N LEU A 11 8.52 23.27 -4.63
CA LEU A 11 8.11 22.30 -3.62
C LEU A 11 6.59 22.03 -3.67
N ALA A 12 5.78 23.07 -3.87
CA ALA A 12 4.33 22.91 -4.01
C ALA A 12 3.97 22.08 -5.26
N TRP A 13 4.68 22.27 -6.38
CA TRP A 13 4.50 21.44 -7.58
C TRP A 13 4.91 19.99 -7.35
N ILE A 14 6.06 19.75 -6.70
CA ILE A 14 6.51 18.40 -6.34
C ILE A 14 5.48 17.72 -5.42
N ALA A 15 5.01 18.41 -4.39
CA ALA A 15 4.00 17.89 -3.48
C ALA A 15 2.68 17.57 -4.20
N THR A 16 2.26 18.43 -5.14
CA THR A 16 1.06 18.21 -5.94
C THR A 16 1.22 17.00 -6.85
N ALA A 17 2.35 16.86 -7.54
CA ALA A 17 2.64 15.71 -8.39
C ALA A 17 2.70 14.40 -7.58
N PHE A 18 3.33 14.44 -6.40
CA PHE A 18 3.37 13.30 -5.49
C PHE A 18 1.97 12.92 -4.98
N ALA A 19 1.18 13.90 -4.54
CA ALA A 19 -0.20 13.67 -4.09
C ALA A 19 -1.06 13.08 -5.21
N LEU A 20 -0.93 13.59 -6.44
CA LEU A 20 -1.62 13.03 -7.61
C LEU A 20 -1.21 11.57 -7.85
N GLY A 21 0.08 11.26 -7.76
CA GLY A 21 0.58 9.89 -7.87
C GLY A 21 -0.01 8.95 -6.80
N VAL A 22 -0.07 9.40 -5.54
CA VAL A 22 -0.69 8.64 -4.44
C VAL A 22 -2.19 8.42 -4.68
N ILE A 23 -2.91 9.41 -5.19
CA ILE A 23 -4.34 9.28 -5.51
C ILE A 23 -4.55 8.22 -6.60
N VAL A 24 -3.77 8.27 -7.69
CA VAL A 24 -3.89 7.30 -8.79
C VAL A 24 -3.53 5.89 -8.32
N PHE A 25 -2.44 5.74 -7.54
CA PHE A 25 -2.06 4.46 -6.96
C PHE A 25 -3.12 3.92 -6.00
N GLY A 26 -3.70 4.77 -5.14
CA GLY A 26 -4.80 4.38 -4.26
C GLY A 26 -6.05 3.94 -5.02
N ALA A 27 -6.39 4.62 -6.12
CA ALA A 27 -7.46 4.22 -7.02
C ALA A 27 -7.18 2.84 -7.65
N PHE A 28 -5.95 2.61 -8.12
CA PHE A 28 -5.52 1.31 -8.65
C PHE A 28 -5.65 0.19 -7.61
N VAL A 29 -5.17 0.39 -6.38
CA VAL A 29 -5.27 -0.60 -5.29
C VAL A 29 -6.74 -0.94 -4.97
N ARG A 30 -7.63 0.08 -4.98
CA ARG A 30 -9.07 -0.11 -4.78
C ARG A 30 -9.69 -0.93 -5.91
N LEU A 31 -9.40 -0.57 -7.17
CA LEU A 31 -9.91 -1.25 -8.36
C LEU A 31 -9.41 -2.70 -8.47
N SER A 32 -8.19 -2.96 -8.00
CA SER A 32 -7.55 -4.28 -7.98
C SER A 32 -7.94 -5.16 -6.81
N ASN A 33 -8.90 -4.74 -5.97
CA ASN A 33 -9.28 -5.44 -4.75
C ASN A 33 -8.09 -5.75 -3.80
N ALA A 34 -6.92 -5.16 -4.05
CA ALA A 34 -5.68 -5.44 -3.35
C ALA A 34 -5.56 -4.70 -2.02
N GLY A 35 -6.45 -3.72 -1.77
CA GLY A 35 -6.53 -3.02 -0.49
C GLY A 35 -6.97 -3.91 0.69
N LEU A 36 -7.41 -5.14 0.42
CA LEU A 36 -7.79 -6.12 1.45
C LEU A 36 -6.76 -7.25 1.63
N SER A 37 -5.64 -7.18 0.91
CA SER A 37 -4.62 -8.24 0.91
C SER A 37 -3.85 -8.35 2.23
N CYS A 38 -3.60 -7.24 2.92
CA CYS A 38 -2.83 -7.20 4.17
C CYS A 38 -3.70 -6.74 5.34
N PRO A 39 -3.55 -7.36 6.53
CA PRO A 39 -4.20 -6.90 7.75
C PRO A 39 -3.50 -5.69 8.39
N ASP A 40 -2.20 -5.53 8.12
CA ASP A 40 -1.34 -4.57 8.80
C ASP A 40 -0.64 -3.62 7.82
N TRP A 41 -0.12 -2.51 8.37
CA TRP A 41 0.79 -1.57 7.73
C TRP A 41 1.75 -1.04 8.81
N PRO A 42 3.07 -0.90 8.57
CA PRO A 42 3.81 -0.93 7.31
C PRO A 42 4.24 -2.34 6.83
N THR A 43 4.03 -3.37 7.66
CA THR A 43 4.29 -4.78 7.31
C THR A 43 3.00 -5.47 6.88
N CYS A 44 3.09 -6.55 6.10
CA CYS A 44 1.99 -7.42 5.70
C CYS A 44 2.19 -8.81 6.33
N TYR A 45 1.31 -9.22 7.25
CA TYR A 45 1.45 -10.48 7.99
C TYR A 45 2.82 -10.64 8.69
N GLY A 46 3.34 -9.56 9.28
CA GLY A 46 4.65 -9.54 9.94
C GLY A 46 5.86 -9.58 9.00
N ARG A 47 5.66 -9.46 7.68
CA ARG A 47 6.73 -9.43 6.66
C ARG A 47 6.67 -8.12 5.86
N ILE A 48 7.76 -7.78 5.17
CA ILE A 48 7.81 -6.57 4.32
C ILE A 48 6.96 -6.76 3.05
N THR A 49 6.86 -7.99 2.55
CA THR A 49 6.08 -8.36 1.36
C THR A 49 4.99 -9.38 1.71
N TRP A 50 4.01 -9.53 0.82
CA TRP A 50 2.95 -10.53 0.98
C TRP A 50 3.53 -11.96 0.90
N PRO A 51 2.99 -12.91 1.68
CA PRO A 51 3.43 -14.31 1.63
C PRO A 51 2.99 -14.95 0.31
N ALA A 52 3.96 -15.34 -0.54
CA ALA A 52 3.70 -16.00 -1.83
C ALA A 52 3.87 -17.54 -1.80
N HIS A 53 4.73 -18.06 -0.91
CA HIS A 53 4.95 -19.50 -0.79
C HIS A 53 3.93 -20.16 0.14
N HIS A 54 3.46 -21.36 -0.21
CA HIS A 54 2.48 -22.13 0.58
C HIS A 54 2.85 -22.27 2.08
N THR A 55 4.13 -22.46 2.40
CA THR A 55 4.60 -22.56 3.79
C THR A 55 4.50 -21.23 4.54
N ALA A 56 4.73 -20.11 3.85
CA ALA A 56 4.57 -18.77 4.40
C ALA A 56 3.09 -18.39 4.57
N VAL A 57 2.23 -18.83 3.65
CA VAL A 57 0.79 -18.65 3.71
C VAL A 57 0.20 -19.39 4.91
N ALA A 58 0.53 -20.67 5.09
CA ALA A 58 0.05 -21.45 6.23
C ALA A 58 0.49 -20.88 7.59
N ALA A 59 1.73 -20.36 7.68
CA ALA A 59 2.22 -19.68 8.88
C ALA A 59 1.48 -18.35 9.14
N ALA A 60 1.16 -17.59 8.08
CA ALA A 60 0.40 -16.35 8.18
C ALA A 60 -1.08 -16.61 8.57
N ASP A 61 -1.71 -17.63 8.00
CA ASP A 61 -3.08 -18.04 8.34
C ASP A 61 -3.18 -18.49 9.80
N ALA A 62 -2.18 -19.23 10.30
CA ALA A 62 -2.11 -19.63 11.70
C ALA A 62 -1.90 -18.43 12.65
N ALA A 63 -1.10 -17.43 12.23
CA ALA A 63 -0.85 -16.24 13.04
C ALA A 63 -2.02 -15.23 13.03
N PHE A 64 -2.82 -15.20 11.96
CA PHE A 64 -3.92 -14.25 11.77
C PHE A 64 -5.24 -14.97 11.44
N PRO A 65 -5.84 -15.69 12.42
CA PRO A 65 -7.02 -16.53 12.18
C PRO A 65 -8.27 -15.77 11.73
N GLY A 66 -8.36 -14.46 12.00
CA GLY A 66 -9.49 -13.62 11.59
C GLY A 66 -9.43 -13.09 10.15
N ARG A 67 -8.28 -13.20 9.47
CA ARG A 67 -8.07 -12.71 8.09
C ARG A 67 -7.12 -13.63 7.33
N PRO A 68 -7.60 -14.79 6.83
CA PRO A 68 -6.77 -15.70 6.05
C PRO A 68 -6.25 -15.04 4.77
N VAL A 69 -5.06 -15.46 4.34
CA VAL A 69 -4.36 -14.89 3.19
C VAL A 69 -5.11 -15.20 1.90
N ALA A 70 -5.68 -14.17 1.29
CA ALA A 70 -6.28 -14.26 -0.03
C ALA A 70 -5.22 -13.96 -1.11
N VAL A 71 -4.44 -14.99 -1.49
CA VAL A 71 -3.36 -14.85 -2.50
C VAL A 71 -3.82 -14.22 -3.81
N HIS A 72 -5.04 -14.54 -4.26
CA HIS A 72 -5.65 -14.00 -5.48
C HIS A 72 -6.04 -12.51 -5.40
N LEU A 73 -6.03 -11.93 -4.19
CA LEU A 73 -6.28 -10.51 -3.97
C LEU A 73 -4.97 -9.75 -3.75
N ALA A 74 -3.84 -10.43 -3.58
CA ALA A 74 -2.57 -9.77 -3.27
C ALA A 74 -2.02 -8.96 -4.45
N TRP A 75 -2.08 -9.53 -5.66
CA TRP A 75 -1.65 -8.89 -6.90
C TRP A 75 -2.50 -9.34 -8.07
N ARG A 76 -2.81 -8.39 -8.95
CA ARG A 76 -3.44 -8.66 -10.24
C ARG A 76 -2.33 -9.06 -11.21
N GLU A 77 -2.16 -10.36 -11.45
CA GLU A 77 -1.36 -10.87 -12.58
C GLU A 77 -2.07 -10.63 -13.91
#